data_AF-A0A9D9UF05-F1
#
_entry.id   AF-A0A9D9UF05-F1
#
_cell.length_a   1.000
_cell.length_b   1.000
_cell.length_c   1.000
_cell.angle_alpha   90.00
_cell.angle_beta   90.00
_cell.angle_gamma   90.00
#
_symmetry.space_group_name_H-M   'P 1'
#
loop_
_entity.id
_entity.type
_entity.pdbx_description
1 polymer ?
#
loop_
_entity_poly.entity_id
_entity_poly.type
_entity_poly.pdbx_seq_one_letter_code
_entity_poly.pdbx_strand_id
1 'polypeptide(L)'
;MAASLLEIVELASGEVVLRRPGGEGEPLVRIHFSADSREYLSDARLEIARAMIEAGIQAAAHLAGGEAELEFIGAREDGERILH
;
A
#
# COMPACT_ATOMS: atom_id res chain seq x y z
N MET A 1 21.59 7.99 2.67
CA MET A 1 20.24 7.89 3.25
C MET A 1 19.73 6.50 2.88
N ALA A 2 19.33 5.67 3.85
CA ALA A 2 18.80 4.34 3.54
C ALA A 2 17.35 4.50 3.05
N ALA A 3 17.10 4.20 1.77
CA ALA A 3 15.73 4.06 1.28
C ALA A 3 15.04 2.97 2.12
N SER A 4 13.96 3.34 2.80
CA SER A 4 13.15 2.36 3.52
C SER A 4 12.36 1.58 2.50
N LEU A 5 12.66 0.30 2.34
CA LEU A 5 11.86 -0.58 1.50
C LEU A 5 10.47 -0.72 2.13
N LEU A 6 9.40 -0.49 1.36
CA LEU A 6 8.01 -0.59 1.80
C LEU A 6 7.22 -1.47 0.83
N GLU A 7 6.22 -2.19 1.36
CA GLU A 7 5.29 -3.00 0.56
C GLU A 7 3.85 -2.55 0.78
N ILE A 8 3.07 -2.60 -0.31
CA ILE A 8 1.62 -2.41 -0.30
C ILE A 8 0.98 -3.79 -0.40
N VAL A 9 0.12 -4.10 0.56
CA VAL A 9 -0.51 -5.41 0.67
C VAL A 9 -2.02 -5.22 0.82
N GLU A 10 -2.79 -5.99 0.07
CA GLU A 10 -4.22 -6.15 0.31
C GLU A 10 -4.44 -7.30 1.28
N LEU A 11 -5.11 -7.03 2.40
CA LEU A 11 -5.45 -8.04 3.40
C LEU A 11 -6.69 -8.82 2.95
N ALA A 12 -6.89 -10.01 3.53
CA ALA A 12 -8.10 -10.81 3.30
C ALA A 12 -9.41 -10.07 3.67
N SER A 13 -9.34 -9.04 4.53
CA SER A 13 -10.46 -8.14 4.84
C SER A 13 -10.83 -7.19 3.69
N GLY A 14 -9.98 -7.09 2.66
CA GLY A 14 -10.09 -6.12 1.58
C GLY A 14 -9.57 -4.72 1.94
N GLU A 15 -8.90 -4.58 3.09
CA GLU A 15 -8.14 -3.38 3.44
C GLU A 15 -6.79 -3.37 2.73
N VAL A 16 -6.34 -2.20 2.32
CA VAL A 16 -4.99 -2.03 1.75
C VAL A 16 -4.09 -1.37 2.79
N VAL A 17 -2.91 -1.95 3.00
CA VAL A 17 -1.96 -1.50 4.01
C VAL A 17 -0.59 -1.23 3.42
N LEU A 18 0.07 -0.16 3.90
CA LEU A 18 1.48 0.12 3.66
C LEU A 18 2.27 -0.35 4.89
N ARG A 19 3.26 -1.23 4.70
CA ARG A 19 4.05 -1.76 5.81
C ARG A 19 5.49 -2.04 5.42
N ARG A 20 6.32 -2.35 6.40
CA ARG A 20 7.68 -2.83 6.18
C ARG A 20 7.64 -4.27 5.63
N PRO A 21 8.60 -4.66 4.78
CA PRO A 21 8.76 -6.02 4.33
C PRO A 21 8.77 -7.00 5.51
N GLY A 22 8.09 -8.14 5.35
CA GLY A 22 7.98 -9.15 6.39
C GLY A 22 6.86 -8.89 7.40
N GLY A 23 6.11 -7.80 7.27
CA GLY A 23 4.94 -7.53 8.11
C GLY A 23 5.26 -7.25 9.58
N GLU A 24 6.49 -6.86 9.89
CA GLU A 24 6.90 -6.54 11.25
C GLU A 24 6.28 -5.21 11.73
N GLY A 25 5.58 -5.26 12.87
CA GLY A 25 5.02 -4.08 13.53
C GLY A 25 3.65 -3.63 13.01
N GLU A 26 3.25 -2.43 13.41
CA GLU A 26 2.00 -1.82 12.98
C GLU A 26 2.13 -1.26 11.54
N PRO A 27 1.08 -1.39 10.69
CA PRO A 27 1.07 -0.74 9.39
C PRO A 27 1.28 0.77 9.49
N LEU A 28 2.05 1.32 8.54
CA LEU A 28 2.29 2.75 8.45
C LEU A 28 1.04 3.50 7.99
N VAL A 29 0.27 2.88 7.09
CA VAL A 29 -0.98 3.42 6.54
C VAL A 29 -1.98 2.28 6.37
N ARG A 30 -3.25 2.56 6.66
CA ARG A 30 -4.39 1.68 6.37
C ARG A 30 -5.41 2.43 5.52
N ILE A 31 -5.84 1.83 4.43
CA ILE A 31 -6.90 2.35 3.55
C ILE A 31 -8.08 1.38 3.62
N HIS A 32 -9.22 1.89 4.08
CA HIS A 32 -10.47 1.14 4.16
C HIS A 32 -11.50 1.75 3.21
N PHE A 33 -11.83 1.00 2.15
CA PHE A 33 -12.91 1.36 1.25
C PHE A 33 -14.26 0.92 1.82
N SER A 34 -15.30 1.75 1.68
CA SER A 34 -16.66 1.37 2.05
C SER A 34 -17.14 0.18 1.21
N ALA A 35 -18.22 -0.49 1.66
CA ALA A 35 -18.82 -1.58 0.88
C ALA A 35 -19.18 -1.13 -0.55
N ASP A 36 -19.89 -0.01 -0.67
CA ASP A 36 -20.31 0.56 -1.95
C ASP A 36 -19.11 0.90 -2.85
N SER A 37 -18.04 1.46 -2.28
CA SER A 37 -16.83 1.77 -3.05
C SER A 37 -16.10 0.50 -3.49
N ARG A 38 -16.10 -0.58 -2.70
CA ARG A 38 -15.49 -1.85 -3.10
C ARG A 38 -16.21 -2.46 -4.30
N GLU A 39 -17.54 -2.39 -4.34
CA GLU A 39 -18.33 -2.87 -5.48
C GLU A 39 -18.05 -2.03 -6.72
N TYR A 40 -18.03 -0.70 -6.57
CA TYR A 40 -17.74 0.21 -7.68
C TYR A 40 -16.32 0.07 -8.24
N LEU A 41 -15.32 -0.10 -7.37
CA LEU A 41 -13.91 -0.13 -7.75
C LEU A 41 -13.42 -1.50 -8.20
N SER A 42 -14.05 -2.58 -7.72
CA SER A 42 -13.72 -3.97 -8.10
C SER A 42 -12.20 -4.22 -8.15
N ASP A 43 -11.67 -4.65 -9.30
CA ASP A 43 -10.25 -4.98 -9.49
C ASP A 43 -9.31 -3.76 -9.45
N ALA A 44 -9.83 -2.55 -9.62
CA ALA A 44 -9.03 -1.32 -9.60
C ALA A 44 -8.66 -0.84 -8.18
N ARG A 45 -9.18 -1.50 -7.14
CA ARG A 45 -8.98 -1.09 -5.73
C ARG A 45 -7.50 -0.96 -5.38
N LEU A 46 -6.69 -1.96 -5.74
CA LEU A 46 -5.27 -1.99 -5.38
C LEU A 46 -4.49 -0.90 -6.11
N GLU A 47 -4.78 -0.67 -7.40
CA GLU A 47 -4.15 0.40 -8.19
C GLU A 47 -4.49 1.79 -7.64
N ILE A 48 -5.75 2.00 -7.25
CA ILE A 48 -6.20 3.27 -6.66
C ILE A 48 -5.54 3.49 -5.31
N ALA A 49 -5.50 2.47 -4.45
CA ALA A 49 -4.83 2.56 -3.16
C ALA A 49 -3.33 2.86 -3.33
N ARG A 50 -2.68 2.25 -4.32
CA ARG A 50 -1.29 2.54 -4.67
C ARG A 50 -1.09 3.99 -5.07
N ALA A 51 -1.92 4.52 -5.97
CA ALA A 51 -1.86 5.92 -6.37
C ALA A 51 -2.11 6.88 -5.20
N MET A 52 -3.05 6.57 -4.29
CA MET A 52 -3.30 7.37 -3.08
C MET A 52 -2.09 7.40 -2.15
N ILE A 53 -1.42 6.27 -1.97
CA ILE A 53 -0.20 6.18 -1.14
C ILE A 53 0.93 6.99 -1.76
N GLU A 54 1.16 6.87 -3.07
CA GLU A 54 2.18 7.63 -3.78
C GLU A 54 1.95 9.14 -3.66
N ALA A 55 0.72 9.59 -3.87
CA ALA A 55 0.34 10.99 -3.70
C ALA A 55 0.55 11.49 -2.26
N GLY A 56 0.18 10.68 -1.26
CA GLY A 56 0.38 11.00 0.15
C GLY A 56 1.86 11.15 0.52
N ILE A 57 2.72 10.28 -0.02
CA ILE A 57 4.17 10.35 0.15
C ILE A 57 4.73 11.64 -0.46
N GLN A 58 4.35 11.95 -1.69
CA GLN A 58 4.79 13.18 -2.36
C GLN A 58 4.37 14.43 -1.58
N ALA A 59 3.14 14.44 -1.07
CA ALA A 59 2.65 15.53 -0.22
C ALA A 59 3.46 15.64 1.08
N ALA A 60 3.75 14.52 1.75
CA ALA A 60 4.55 14.51 2.97
C ALA A 60 5.98 15.03 2.74
N ALA A 61 6.59 14.67 1.61
CA ALA A 61 7.90 15.16 1.20
C ALA A 61 7.92 16.68 1.04
N HIS A 62 6.94 17.18 0.29
CA HIS A 62 6.78 18.62 0.05
C HIS A 62 6.61 19.39 1.37
N LEU A 63 5.81 18.87 2.30
CA LEU A 63 5.61 19.46 3.64
C LEU A 63 6.87 19.42 4.51
N ALA A 64 7.71 18.40 4.37
CA ALA A 64 8.98 18.27 5.08
C ALA A 64 10.10 19.13 4.48
N GLY A 65 9.86 19.84 3.38
CA GLY A 65 10.86 20.67 2.70
C GLY A 65 11.95 19.89 1.96
N GLY A 66 11.67 18.63 1.57
CA GLY A 66 12.59 17.78 0.82
C GLY A 66 11.93 17.04 -0.35
N GLU A 67 12.74 16.47 -1.24
CA GLU A 67 12.28 15.53 -2.28
C GLU A 67 12.38 14.10 -1.70
N ALA A 68 11.25 13.39 -1.59
CA ALA A 68 11.28 12.00 -1.12
C ALA A 68 11.44 11.06 -2.32
N GLU A 69 12.59 10.38 -2.39
CA GLU A 69 12.78 9.21 -3.25
C GLU A 69 12.43 7.94 -2.46
N LEU A 70 11.31 7.30 -2.83
CA LEU A 70 10.92 6.00 -2.29
C LEU A 70 10.85 4.99 -3.43
N GLU A 71 11.52 3.85 -3.23
CA GLU A 71 11.55 2.74 -4.17
C GLU A 71 10.52 1.69 -3.72
N PHE A 72 9.38 1.62 -4.44
CA PHE A 72 8.37 0.59 -4.23
C PHE A 72 8.77 -0.68 -4.96
N ILE A 73 9.05 -1.75 -4.21
CA ILE A 73 9.01 -3.10 -4.77
C ILE A 73 7.53 -3.51 -4.85
N GLY A 74 7.10 -3.90 -6.06
CA GLY A 74 5.70 -4.08 -6.44
C GLY A 74 4.84 -4.95 -5.51
N ALA A 75 3.53 -4.84 -5.71
CA ALA A 75 2.52 -5.60 -4.98
C ALA A 75 2.87 -7.09 -4.96
N ARG A 76 3.10 -7.65 -3.78
CA ARG A 76 3.11 -9.10 -3.61
C ARG A 76 1.66 -9.56 -3.70
N GLU A 77 1.29 -10.12 -4.84
CA GLU A 77 0.12 -11.00 -4.96
C GLU A 77 0.47 -12.31 -4.24
N ASP A 78 0.54 -12.29 -2.91
CA ASP A 78 0.75 -13.50 -2.12
C ASP A 78 -0.59 -14.26 -2.03
N GLY A 79 -0.99 -14.80 -3.17
CA GLY A 79 -1.96 -15.87 -3.24
C GLY A 79 -1.29 -17.12 -2.66
N GLU A 80 -1.51 -17.38 -1.37
CA GLU A 80 -1.37 -18.70 -0.79
C GLU A 80 -2.26 -19.68 -1.56
N ARG A 81 -1.74 -20.25 -2.64
CA ARG A 81 -2.24 -21.50 -3.22
C ARG A 81 -1.21 -22.57 -2.93
N ILE A 82 -1.28 -23.12 -1.72
CA ILE A 82 -0.74 -24.46 -1.48
C ILE A 82 -1.67 -25.42 -2.22
N LEU A 83 -1.23 -25.89 -3.40
CA LEU A 83 -1.81 -27.04 -4.08
C LEU A 83 -1.33 -28.31 -3.35
N HIS A 84 -2.27 -29.01 -2.70
CA HIS A 84 -2.16 -30.44 -2.41
C HIS A 84 -3.30 -31.16 -3.12
#